data_AF-A0A955WSV7-F1
#
_entry.id   AF-A0A955WSV7-F1
#
_cell.length_a   1.000
_cell.length_b   1.000
_cell.length_c   1.000
_cell.angle_alpha   90.00
_cell.angle_beta   90.00
_cell.angle_gamma   90.00
#
_symmetry.space_group_name_H-M   'P 1'
#
loop_
_entity.id
_entity.type
_entity.pdbx_description
1 polymer ?
#
loop_
_entity_poly.entity_id
_entity_poly.type
_entity_poly.pdbx_seq_one_letter_code
_entity_poly.pdbx_strand_id
1 'polypeptide(L)'
;PKAPAMMQPHLTDTVPPDGGVLSGDTVLLRGYTFAMLDEAVDITGPDGQAVPHTLEMGGEWEGEGDLPGARQYRCTAAVRLTGPLRPGAYSLAFLGERLRFQVLPGPGG
;
A
#
# COMPACT_ATOMS: atom_id res chain seq x y z
N PRO A 1 5.65 -4.36 31.75
CA PRO A 1 5.09 -4.57 30.40
C PRO A 1 6.15 -5.22 29.50
N LYS A 2 5.85 -6.40 28.93
CA LYS A 2 6.73 -7.02 27.93
C LYS A 2 6.64 -6.18 26.67
N ALA A 3 7.78 -5.69 26.16
CA ALA A 3 7.79 -4.99 24.88
C ALA A 3 7.14 -5.88 23.80
N PRO A 4 6.35 -5.32 22.87
CA PRO A 4 5.78 -6.12 21.79
C PRO A 4 6.93 -6.77 21.02
N ALA A 5 6.75 -8.04 20.62
CA ALA A 5 7.77 -8.78 19.88
C ALA A 5 8.07 -8.18 18.50
N MET A 6 7.27 -7.21 18.07
CA MET A 6 7.30 -6.57 16.77
C MET A 6 6.83 -5.11 16.89
N MET A 7 7.45 -4.20 16.14
CA MET A 7 6.99 -2.80 16.05
C MET A 7 5.57 -2.72 15.46
N GLN A 8 4.80 -1.70 15.81
CA GLN A 8 3.48 -1.50 15.19
C GLN A 8 3.64 -1.26 13.68
N PRO A 9 2.87 -1.96 12.82
CA PRO A 9 2.91 -1.75 11.38
C PRO A 9 2.44 -0.35 11.02
N HIS A 10 3.08 0.28 10.05
CA HIS A 10 2.70 1.60 9.56
C HIS A 10 3.28 1.84 8.17
N LEU A 11 2.62 2.71 7.41
CA LEU A 11 3.15 3.23 6.15
C LEU A 11 4.08 4.43 6.41
N THR A 12 5.06 4.59 5.53
CA THR A 12 5.95 5.76 5.52
C THR A 12 5.96 6.47 4.18
N ASP A 13 5.69 5.76 3.09
CA ASP A 13 5.72 6.32 1.75
C ASP A 13 4.75 5.54 0.83
N THR A 14 4.16 6.24 -0.13
CA THR A 14 3.30 5.66 -1.15
C THR A 14 3.62 6.26 -2.52
N VAL A 15 3.59 5.43 -3.55
CA VAL A 15 3.71 5.87 -4.94
C VAL A 15 2.47 5.37 -5.70
N PRO A 16 1.59 6.27 -6.16
CA PRO A 16 1.64 7.72 -5.99
C PRO A 16 1.46 8.15 -4.52
N PRO A 17 1.88 9.37 -4.16
CA PRO A 17 1.53 9.97 -2.87
C PRO A 17 0.01 10.21 -2.78
N ASP A 18 -0.51 10.44 -1.57
CA ASP A 18 -1.94 10.78 -1.39
C ASP A 18 -2.32 12.04 -2.19
N GLY A 19 -3.41 11.94 -2.95
CA GLY A 19 -3.86 12.92 -3.93
C GLY A 19 -3.07 12.93 -5.25
N GLY A 20 -2.06 12.07 -5.38
CA GLY A 20 -1.17 12.01 -6.54
C GLY A 20 -1.78 11.33 -7.77
N VAL A 21 -0.99 11.31 -8.85
CA VAL A 21 -1.36 10.67 -10.12
C VAL A 21 -0.62 9.34 -10.26
N LEU A 22 -1.35 8.26 -10.52
CA LEU A 22 -0.77 6.96 -10.82
C LEU A 22 -0.22 6.95 -12.25
N SER A 23 1.11 6.83 -12.36
CA SER A 23 1.80 6.61 -13.62
C SER A 23 2.00 5.11 -13.85
N GLY A 24 1.05 4.45 -14.51
CA GLY A 24 1.07 3.00 -14.78
C GLY A 24 -0.09 2.25 -14.14
N ASP A 25 0.16 1.00 -13.73
CA ASP A 25 -0.83 0.09 -13.15
C ASP A 25 -0.51 -0.31 -11.70
N THR A 26 0.57 0.21 -11.12
CA THR A 26 1.12 -0.27 -9.85
C THR A 26 1.18 0.83 -8.81
N VAL A 27 0.51 0.60 -7.69
CA VAL A 27 0.68 1.40 -6.46
C VAL A 27 1.73 0.72 -5.60
N LEU A 28 2.75 1.47 -5.19
CA LEU A 28 3.77 0.99 -4.26
C LEU A 28 3.48 1.53 -2.86
N LEU A 29 3.48 0.66 -1.87
CA LEU A 29 3.40 1.03 -0.46
C LEU A 29 4.72 0.65 0.21
N ARG A 30 5.23 1.54 1.05
CA ARG A 30 6.46 1.34 1.82
C ARG A 30 6.22 1.70 3.27
N GLY A 31 6.91 1.00 4.15
CA GLY A 31 6.79 1.21 5.58
C GLY A 31 7.40 0.05 6.33
N TYR A 32 6.83 -0.26 7.49
CA TYR A 32 7.43 -1.22 8.39
C TYR A 32 6.47 -2.30 8.84
N THR A 33 7.01 -3.52 8.95
CA THR A 33 6.43 -4.68 9.63
C THR A 33 5.13 -5.25 9.04
N PHE A 34 4.48 -4.58 8.10
CA PHE A 34 3.20 -5.01 7.56
C PHE A 34 3.25 -6.28 6.69
N ALA A 35 4.41 -6.62 6.11
CA ALA A 35 4.56 -7.86 5.33
C ALA A 35 4.49 -9.14 6.20
N MET A 36 4.52 -8.98 7.54
CA MET A 36 4.37 -10.07 8.50
C MET A 36 2.91 -10.31 8.90
N LEU A 37 1.96 -9.58 8.31
CA LEU A 37 0.54 -9.62 8.63
C LEU A 37 -0.25 -10.26 7.49
N ASP A 38 -1.41 -10.81 7.82
CA ASP A 38 -2.42 -11.23 6.85
C ASP A 38 -3.35 -10.04 6.55
N GLU A 39 -2.80 -9.02 5.91
CA GLU A 39 -3.53 -7.78 5.59
C GLU A 39 -4.05 -7.78 4.15
N ALA A 40 -5.28 -7.31 4.00
CA ALA A 40 -5.92 -7.13 2.71
C ALA A 40 -5.74 -5.70 2.20
N VAL A 41 -5.68 -5.56 0.88
CA VAL A 41 -5.77 -4.28 0.20
C VAL A 41 -7.14 -4.19 -0.46
N ASP A 42 -7.87 -3.12 -0.16
CA ASP A 42 -9.15 -2.84 -0.83
C ASP A 42 -8.98 -1.62 -1.73
N ILE A 43 -9.41 -1.75 -2.98
CA ILE A 43 -9.31 -0.68 -3.98
C ILE A 43 -10.68 -0.40 -4.55
N THR A 44 -11.08 0.87 -4.53
CA THR A 44 -12.33 1.35 -5.10
C THR A 44 -12.03 2.32 -6.24
N GLY A 45 -12.67 2.08 -7.39
CA GLY A 45 -12.57 2.90 -8.59
C GLY A 45 -13.50 4.12 -8.58
N PRO A 46 -13.44 4.94 -9.64
CA PRO A 46 -14.22 6.18 -9.75
C PRO A 46 -15.73 5.95 -9.84
N ASP A 47 -16.14 4.74 -10.23
CA ASP A 47 -17.54 4.28 -10.27
C ASP A 47 -18.01 3.66 -8.94
N GLY A 48 -17.17 3.70 -7.90
CA GLY A 48 -17.45 3.10 -6.61
C GLY A 48 -17.33 1.58 -6.59
N GLN A 49 -16.84 0.96 -7.67
CA GLN A 49 -16.69 -0.50 -7.75
C GLN A 49 -15.32 -0.96 -7.25
N ALA A 50 -15.28 -2.20 -6.76
CA ALA A 50 -14.02 -2.84 -6.40
C ALA A 50 -13.14 -3.03 -7.65
N VAL A 51 -11.86 -2.72 -7.51
CA VAL A 51 -10.88 -2.85 -8.60
C VAL A 51 -10.09 -4.14 -8.40
N PRO A 52 -10.13 -5.07 -9.37
CA PRO A 52 -9.31 -6.27 -9.28
C PRO A 52 -7.83 -5.90 -9.26
N HIS A 53 -7.06 -6.61 -8.45
CA HIS A 53 -5.63 -6.36 -8.29
C HIS A 53 -4.91 -7.62 -7.81
N THR A 54 -3.60 -7.62 -7.94
CA THR A 54 -2.70 -8.56 -7.27
C THR A 54 -1.86 -7.81 -6.25
N LEU A 55 -1.48 -8.49 -5.18
CA LEU A 55 -0.67 -7.96 -4.10
C LEU A 55 0.59 -8.81 -3.96
N GLU A 56 1.75 -8.19 -4.11
CA GLU A 56 3.04 -8.79 -3.80
C GLU A 56 3.66 -8.02 -2.63
N MET A 57 4.00 -8.72 -1.55
CA MET A 57 4.59 -8.11 -0.36
C MET A 57 5.96 -8.72 -0.06
N GLY A 58 6.90 -7.87 0.32
CA GLY A 58 8.23 -8.23 0.76
C GLY A 58 8.57 -7.56 2.09
N GLY A 59 9.27 -8.29 2.95
CA GLY A 59 9.77 -7.80 4.22
C GLY A 59 11.23 -8.19 4.42
N GLU A 60 12.09 -7.22 4.67
CA GLU A 60 13.50 -7.42 4.98
C GLU A 60 13.77 -7.03 6.44
N TRP A 61 14.56 -7.83 7.14
CA TRP A 61 14.95 -7.51 8.51
C TRP A 61 15.74 -6.20 8.54
N GLU A 62 15.30 -5.23 9.35
CA GLU A 62 15.99 -3.95 9.52
C GLU A 62 16.74 -3.88 10.85
N GLY A 63 16.12 -4.34 11.93
CA GLY A 63 16.73 -4.28 13.25
C GLY A 63 15.74 -4.34 14.40
N GLU A 64 16.21 -3.93 15.58
CA GLU A 64 15.34 -3.65 16.71
C GLU A 64 14.77 -2.23 16.57
N GLY A 65 13.46 -2.08 16.74
CA GLY A 65 12.77 -0.78 16.80
C GLY A 65 12.95 -0.09 18.15
N ASP A 66 12.07 0.87 18.45
CA ASP A 66 12.24 1.81 19.58
C ASP A 66 12.24 1.18 20.99
N LEU A 67 11.80 -0.07 21.11
CA LEU A 67 11.78 -0.80 22.38
C LEU A 67 12.71 -2.02 22.30
N PRO A 68 13.48 -2.33 23.37
CA PRO A 68 14.34 -3.51 23.40
C PRO A 68 13.59 -4.79 23.02
N GLY A 69 14.07 -5.48 21.99
CA GLY A 69 13.47 -6.71 21.45
C GLY A 69 12.26 -6.51 20.52
N ALA A 70 11.85 -5.28 20.21
CA ALA A 70 10.83 -5.03 19.20
C ALA A 70 11.42 -5.21 17.80
N ARG A 71 10.97 -6.22 17.07
CA ARG A 71 11.46 -6.50 15.72
C ARG A 71 10.90 -5.51 14.69
N GLN A 72 11.76 -4.99 13.83
CA GLN A 72 11.38 -4.10 12.72
C GLN A 72 11.84 -4.71 11.40
N TYR A 73 10.91 -4.75 10.44
CA TYR A 73 11.17 -5.19 9.07
C TYR A 73 10.84 -4.05 8.13
N ARG A 74 11.75 -3.71 7.22
CA ARG A 74 11.44 -2.82 6.09
C ARG A 74 10.51 -3.56 5.15
N CYS A 75 9.35 -3.00 4.89
CA CYS A 75 8.36 -3.65 4.06
C CYS A 75 8.05 -2.83 2.80
N THR A 76 7.84 -3.57 1.71
CA THR A 76 7.34 -3.05 0.45
C THR A 76 6.13 -3.88 0.03
N ALA A 77 5.11 -3.22 -0.50
CA ALA A 77 3.99 -3.86 -1.16
C ALA A 77 3.82 -3.27 -2.57
N ALA A 78 3.75 -4.13 -3.56
CA ALA A 78 3.37 -3.78 -4.92
C ALA A 78 1.93 -4.23 -5.16
N VAL A 79 1.04 -3.25 -5.28
CA VAL A 79 -0.38 -3.44 -5.56
C VAL A 79 -0.58 -3.18 -7.05
N ARG A 80 -0.71 -4.25 -7.82
CA ARG A 80 -0.88 -4.16 -9.27
C ARG A 80 -2.34 -4.27 -9.64
N LEU A 81 -2.90 -3.21 -10.20
CA LEU A 81 -4.27 -3.17 -10.67
C LEU A 81 -4.40 -4.06 -11.91
N THR A 82 -5.34 -5.01 -11.88
CA THR A 82 -5.54 -5.97 -12.97
C THR A 82 -6.88 -5.71 -13.65
N GLY A 83 -6.81 -5.22 -14.89
CA GLY A 83 -8.00 -4.90 -15.68
C GLY A 83 -7.95 -3.49 -16.28
N PRO A 84 -8.97 -3.11 -17.06
CA PRO A 84 -9.02 -1.78 -17.68
C PRO A 84 -9.18 -0.70 -16.62
N LEU A 85 -8.18 0.17 -16.52
CA LEU A 85 -8.24 1.37 -15.67
C LEU A 85 -9.06 2.45 -16.35
N ARG A 86 -10.05 2.98 -15.63
CA ARG A 86 -10.86 4.11 -16.08
C ARG A 86 -10.20 5.39 -15.59
N PRO A 87 -10.21 6.47 -16.36
CA PRO A 87 -9.78 7.76 -15.84
C PRO A 87 -10.64 8.20 -14.67
N GLY A 88 -10.03 8.75 -13.62
CA GLY A 88 -10.74 9.29 -12.46
C GLY A 88 -10.07 9.00 -11.12
N ALA A 89 -10.83 9.27 -10.05
CA ALA A 89 -10.39 9.15 -8.66
C ALA A 89 -10.52 7.71 -8.16
N TYR A 90 -9.45 7.21 -7.55
CA TYR A 90 -9.38 5.91 -6.90
C TYR A 90 -9.09 6.08 -5.41
N SER A 91 -9.50 5.10 -4.62
CA SER A 91 -9.18 4.98 -3.20
C SER A 91 -8.61 3.60 -2.92
N LEU A 92 -7.53 3.52 -2.16
CA LEU A 92 -6.93 2.30 -1.65
C LEU A 92 -6.92 2.34 -0.12
N ALA A 93 -7.40 1.29 0.53
CA ALA A 93 -7.36 1.12 1.98
C ALA A 93 -6.36 0.02 2.36
N PHE A 94 -5.49 0.32 3.32
CA PHE A 94 -4.47 -0.60 3.83
C PHE A 94 -4.04 -0.17 5.25
N LEU A 95 -3.92 -1.12 6.19
CA LEU A 95 -3.59 -0.85 7.60
C LEU A 95 -4.50 0.19 8.28
N GLY A 96 -5.77 0.28 7.86
CA GLY A 96 -6.70 1.29 8.35
C GLY A 96 -6.43 2.72 7.82
N GLU A 97 -5.40 2.92 7.02
CA GLU A 97 -5.13 4.15 6.30
C GLU A 97 -5.83 4.14 4.92
N ARG A 98 -6.07 5.33 4.38
CA ARG A 98 -6.70 5.50 3.06
C ARG A 98 -5.84 6.40 2.18
N LEU A 99 -5.36 5.83 1.08
CA LEU A 99 -4.67 6.52 0.01
C LEU A 99 -5.66 6.88 -1.10
N ARG A 100 -5.63 8.11 -1.60
CA ARG A 100 -6.39 8.56 -2.77
C ARG A 100 -5.43 8.87 -3.91
N PHE A 101 -5.80 8.50 -5.14
CA PHE A 101 -5.00 8.83 -6.31
C PHE A 101 -5.85 8.98 -7.56
N GLN A 102 -5.28 9.57 -8.60
CA GLN A 102 -5.92 9.79 -9.89
C GLN A 102 -5.29 8.91 -10.97
N VAL A 103 -6.11 8.33 -11.83
CA VAL A 103 -5.67 7.78 -13.12
C VAL A 103 -6.06 8.76 -14.21
N LEU A 104 -5.08 9.18 -15.02
CA LEU A 104 -5.33 10.09 -16.14
C LEU A 104 -5.83 9.32 -17.37
N PRO A 105 -6.53 9.99 -18.30
CA PRO A 105 -6.78 9.44 -19.62
C PRO A 105 -5.48 8.99 -20.27
N GLY A 106 -5.48 7.76 -20.83
CA GLY A 106 -4.37 7.32 -21.66
C GLY A 106 -4.18 8.27 -22.84
N PRO A 107 -2.96 8.36 -23.41
CA PRO A 107 -2.73 9.15 -24.61
C PRO A 107 -3.48 8.51 -25.79
N GLY A 108 -4.71 8.97 -26.05
CA GLY A 108 -5.53 8.56 -27.19
C GLY A 108 -6.94 8.10 -26.80
N GLY A 109 -7.89 9.04 -26.83
CA GLY A 109 -9.30 8.78 -27.10
C GLY A 109 -9.64 9.33 -28.48
#